data_AF-A0A7K5LNL3-F1
#
_entry.id   AF-A0A7K5LNL3-F1
#
_cell.length_a   1.000
_cell.length_b   1.000
_cell.length_c   1.000
_cell.angle_alpha   90.00
_cell.angle_beta   90.00
_cell.angle_gamma   90.00
#
_symmetry.space_group_name_H-M   'P 1'
#
loop_
_entity.id
_entity.type
_entity.pdbx_description
1 polymer ?
#
loop_
_entity_poly.entity_id
_entity_poly.type
_entity_poly.pdbx_seq_one_letter_code
_entity_poly.pdbx_strand_id
1 'polypeptide(L)'
;APDYDPSDWTNEKEKLGLDFPNLPYLIDGPVKLTQSNAIVRYIARKHNLCGETEEEKQRVDMLENQLMDLRMDFVRLCYNPDFEKLKPAFLEQLPKKLQELSRFLGSRPWFAGQK
;
A
#
# COMPACT_ATOMS: atom_id res chain seq x y z
N ALA A 1 -7.39 0.42 28.57
CA ALA A 1 -6.85 0.02 27.25
C ALA A 1 -5.60 -0.81 27.51
N PRO A 2 -5.16 -1.71 26.61
CA PRO A 2 -3.83 -2.31 26.72
C PRO A 2 -2.77 -1.20 26.81
N ASP A 3 -1.62 -1.53 27.37
CA ASP A 3 -0.46 -0.64 27.49
C ASP A 3 0.17 -0.26 26.14
N TYR A 4 -0.21 -0.95 25.05
CA TYR A 4 0.33 -0.75 23.70
C TYR A 4 1.86 -0.91 23.67
N ASP A 5 2.41 -1.79 24.51
CA ASP A 5 3.84 -2.04 24.57
C ASP A 5 4.36 -2.66 23.25
N PRO A 6 5.25 -1.98 22.50
CA PRO A 6 5.79 -2.50 21.25
C PRO A 6 7.03 -3.40 21.46
N SER A 7 7.34 -3.80 22.71
CA SER A 7 8.58 -4.49 23.07
C SER A 7 8.86 -5.76 22.27
N ASP A 8 7.82 -6.53 21.91
CA ASP A 8 7.96 -7.73 21.08
C ASP A 8 8.66 -7.42 19.73
N TRP A 9 8.27 -6.31 19.08
CA TRP A 9 8.91 -5.87 17.86
C TRP A 9 10.24 -5.15 18.11
N THR A 10 10.29 -4.19 19.05
CA THR A 10 11.48 -3.35 19.23
C THR A 10 12.69 -4.13 19.75
N ASN A 11 12.47 -5.23 20.48
CA ASN A 11 13.53 -6.12 20.93
C ASN A 11 14.16 -6.94 19.79
N GLU A 12 13.44 -7.22 18.70
CA GLU A 12 13.91 -8.03 17.58
C GLU A 12 14.32 -7.20 16.35
N LYS A 13 13.80 -5.98 16.22
CA LYS A 13 13.95 -5.09 15.05
C LYS A 13 15.35 -5.06 14.44
N GLU A 14 16.38 -4.82 15.25
CA GLU A 14 17.77 -4.66 14.79
C GLU A 14 18.50 -6.00 14.59
N LYS A 15 17.93 -7.12 15.06
CA LYS A 15 18.53 -8.45 14.98
C LYS A 15 18.23 -9.17 13.66
N LEU A 16 17.23 -8.71 12.92
CA LEU A 16 16.76 -9.35 11.69
C LEU A 16 17.70 -9.15 10.50
N GLY A 17 18.64 -8.21 10.58
CA GLY A 17 19.57 -7.86 9.50
C GLY A 17 18.85 -7.30 8.27
N LEU A 18 17.83 -6.45 8.50
CA LEU A 18 17.14 -5.67 7.48
C LEU A 18 17.93 -4.37 7.23
N ASP A 19 18.08 -3.93 5.97
CA ASP A 19 18.80 -2.68 5.67
C ASP A 19 18.09 -1.44 6.25
N PHE A 20 16.75 -1.45 6.18
CA PHE A 20 15.89 -0.42 6.78
C PHE A 20 14.83 -1.10 7.67
N PRO A 21 15.14 -1.42 8.94
CA PRO A 21 14.23 -2.18 9.80
C PRO A 21 12.87 -1.49 9.99
N ASN A 22 11.81 -2.12 9.51
CA ASN A 22 10.46 -1.61 9.53
C ASN A 22 9.43 -2.76 9.44
N LEU A 23 8.17 -2.45 9.74
CA LEU A 23 7.02 -3.31 9.46
C LEU A 23 6.23 -2.75 8.27
N PRO A 24 5.79 -3.58 7.32
CA PRO A 24 6.07 -5.01 7.20
C PRO A 24 7.49 -5.30 6.68
N TYR A 25 7.96 -6.53 6.91
CA TYR A 25 9.16 -7.10 6.30
C TYR A 25 8.87 -8.47 5.67
N LEU A 26 9.73 -8.91 4.75
CA LEU A 26 9.75 -10.25 4.16
C LEU A 26 11.18 -10.80 4.19
N ILE A 27 11.33 -12.06 4.60
CA ILE A 27 12.59 -12.80 4.56
C ILE A 27 12.36 -14.06 3.70
N ASP A 28 13.13 -14.19 2.63
CA ASP A 28 13.08 -15.31 1.68
C ASP A 28 14.51 -15.74 1.33
N GLY A 29 15.02 -16.67 2.14
CA GLY A 29 16.43 -17.08 2.11
C GLY A 29 17.36 -15.89 2.37
N PRO A 30 18.26 -15.54 1.44
CA PRO A 30 19.15 -14.39 1.58
C PRO A 30 18.44 -13.05 1.32
N VAL A 31 17.25 -13.04 0.73
CA VAL A 31 16.52 -11.81 0.41
C VAL A 31 15.79 -11.32 1.65
N LYS A 32 16.04 -10.06 2.02
CA LYS A 32 15.46 -9.40 3.19
C LYS A 32 14.94 -8.03 2.75
N LEU A 33 13.63 -7.83 2.81
CA LEU A 33 12.99 -6.62 2.30
C LEU A 33 12.10 -5.99 3.36
N THR A 34 12.09 -4.67 3.38
CA THR A 34 11.05 -3.85 4.01
C THR A 34 10.38 -2.98 2.94
N GLN A 35 9.36 -2.20 3.33
CA GLN A 35 8.46 -1.46 2.43
C GLN A 35 7.43 -2.37 1.73
N SER A 36 6.15 -2.15 2.03
CA SER A 36 5.05 -2.97 1.52
C SER A 36 5.04 -3.09 -0.01
N ASN A 37 5.21 -1.97 -0.72
CA ASN A 37 5.23 -1.95 -2.19
C ASN A 37 6.43 -2.71 -2.77
N ALA A 38 7.62 -2.59 -2.15
CA ALA A 38 8.80 -3.33 -2.58
C ALA A 38 8.63 -4.84 -2.40
N ILE A 39 8.03 -5.26 -1.28
CA ILE A 39 7.68 -6.66 -0.99
C ILE A 39 6.67 -7.20 -2.00
N VAL A 40 5.59 -6.47 -2.28
CA VAL A 40 4.58 -6.86 -3.27
C VAL A 40 5.20 -6.99 -4.66
N ARG A 41 6.02 -6.02 -5.08
CA ARG A 41 6.74 -6.08 -6.37
C ARG A 41 7.72 -7.24 -6.44
N TYR A 42 8.41 -7.59 -5.36
CA TYR A 42 9.29 -8.75 -5.31
C TYR A 42 8.54 -10.05 -5.58
N ILE A 43 7.41 -10.27 -4.89
CA ILE A 43 6.56 -11.45 -5.10
C ILE A 43 5.98 -11.42 -6.52
N ALA A 44 5.46 -10.29 -6.97
CA ALA A 44 4.89 -10.15 -8.30
C ALA A 44 5.90 -10.48 -9.43
N ARG A 45 7.16 -10.04 -9.30
CA ARG A 45 8.22 -10.38 -10.28
C ARG A 45 8.52 -11.87 -10.35
N LYS A 46 8.42 -12.61 -9.24
CA LYS A 46 8.59 -14.08 -9.24
C LYS A 46 7.51 -14.82 -10.03
N HIS A 47 6.36 -14.17 -10.27
CA HIS A 47 5.19 -14.76 -10.92
C HIS A 47 4.74 -14.00 -12.17
N ASN A 48 5.55 -13.08 -12.69
CA ASN A 48 5.23 -12.22 -13.85
C ASN A 48 3.94 -11.40 -13.70
N LEU A 49 3.71 -10.84 -12.51
CA LEU A 49 2.50 -10.05 -12.16
C LEU A 49 2.75 -8.54 -12.07
N CYS A 50 3.76 -8.00 -12.77
CA CYS A 50 4.08 -6.56 -12.78
C CYS A 50 3.61 -5.82 -14.03
N GLY A 51 2.76 -6.44 -14.87
CA GLY A 51 2.46 -5.99 -16.22
C GLY A 51 3.49 -6.51 -17.22
N GLU A 52 3.02 -7.01 -18.36
CA GLU A 52 3.86 -7.60 -19.41
C GLU A 52 4.22 -6.53 -20.45
N THR A 53 3.23 -5.71 -20.83
CA THR A 53 3.41 -4.61 -21.77
C THR A 53 3.81 -3.31 -21.05
N GLU A 54 4.38 -2.37 -21.81
CA GLU A 54 4.72 -1.05 -21.29
C GLU A 54 3.47 -0.29 -20.78
N GLU A 55 2.34 -0.42 -21.47
CA GLU A 55 1.08 0.19 -21.06
C GLU A 55 0.55 -0.39 -19.73
N GLU A 56 0.67 -1.71 -19.52
CA GLU A 56 0.30 -2.34 -18.25
C GLU A 56 1.21 -1.90 -17.10
N LYS A 57 2.52 -1.77 -17.35
CA LYS A 57 3.48 -1.28 -16.35
C LYS A 57 3.17 0.15 -15.93
N GLN A 58 2.87 1.03 -16.89
CA GLN A 58 2.43 2.40 -16.62
C GLN A 58 1.18 2.44 -15.74
N ARG A 59 0.20 1.57 -16.00
CA ARG A 59 -1.00 1.44 -15.16
C ARG A 59 -0.68 0.95 -13.76
N VAL A 60 0.16 -0.08 -13.62
CA VAL A 60 0.59 -0.62 -12.33
C VAL A 60 1.29 0.45 -11.51
N ASP A 61 2.25 1.16 -12.10
CA ASP A 61 3.05 2.16 -11.41
C ASP A 61 2.20 3.36 -10.97
N MET A 62 1.33 3.87 -11.85
CA MET A 62 0.43 4.97 -11.51
C MET A 62 -0.59 4.58 -10.44
N LEU A 63 -1.19 3.39 -10.56
CA LEU A 63 -2.18 2.92 -9.60
C LEU A 63 -1.57 2.64 -8.23
N GLU A 64 -0.39 2.02 -8.17
CA GLU A 64 0.29 1.73 -6.90
C GLU A 64 0.48 3.02 -6.09
N ASN A 65 0.95 4.09 -6.73
CA ASN A 65 1.15 5.38 -6.08
C ASN A 65 -0.18 6.05 -5.71
N GLN A 66 -1.17 6.05 -6.62
CA GLN A 66 -2.49 6.63 -6.35
C GLN A 66 -3.20 5.94 -5.16
N LEU A 67 -3.07 4.61 -5.05
CA LEU A 67 -3.64 3.85 -3.94
C LEU A 67 -2.88 4.09 -2.63
N MET A 68 -1.58 4.37 -2.68
CA MET A 68 -0.83 4.77 -1.49
C MET A 68 -1.31 6.12 -0.96
N ASP A 69 -1.52 7.11 -1.84
CA ASP A 69 -2.05 8.42 -1.46
C ASP A 69 -3.44 8.31 -0.84
N LEU A 70 -4.35 7.54 -1.49
CA LEU A 70 -5.69 7.30 -0.97
C LEU A 70 -5.66 6.60 0.41
N ARG A 71 -4.79 5.60 0.58
CA ARG A 71 -4.59 4.91 1.85
C ARG A 71 -4.11 5.87 2.93
N MET A 72 -3.09 6.68 2.63
CA MET A 72 -2.51 7.60 3.60
C MET A 72 -3.48 8.69 4.03
N ASP A 73 -4.32 9.19 3.13
CA ASP A 73 -5.38 10.14 3.48
C ASP A 73 -6.39 9.52 4.46
N PHE A 74 -6.80 8.28 4.22
CA PHE A 74 -7.72 7.57 5.11
C PHE A 74 -7.08 7.26 6.48
N VAL A 75 -5.83 6.80 6.50
CA VAL A 75 -5.06 6.56 7.73
C VAL A 75 -4.93 7.85 8.55
N ARG A 76 -4.57 8.97 7.90
CA ARG A 76 -4.45 10.27 8.54
C ARG A 76 -5.77 10.72 9.16
N LEU A 77 -6.90 10.49 8.50
CA LEU A 77 -8.22 10.78 9.06
C LEU A 77 -8.47 9.92 10.31
N CYS A 78 -8.38 8.59 10.19
CA CYS A 78 -8.80 7.65 11.24
C CYS A 78 -7.97 7.74 12.52
N TYR A 79 -6.69 8.08 12.42
CA TYR A 79 -5.81 8.25 13.58
C TYR A 79 -5.73 9.71 14.08
N ASN A 80 -6.48 10.64 13.48
CA ASN A 80 -6.52 12.02 13.95
C ASN A 80 -7.40 12.15 15.20
N PRO A 81 -6.94 12.83 16.28
CA PRO A 81 -7.79 13.12 17.44
C PRO A 81 -9.07 13.91 17.11
N ASP A 82 -9.08 14.70 16.04
CA ASP A 82 -10.23 15.45 15.53
C ASP A 82 -11.05 14.67 14.49
N PHE A 83 -10.96 13.33 14.47
CA PHE A 83 -11.63 12.44 13.51
C PHE A 83 -13.10 12.85 13.21
N GLU A 84 -13.92 13.02 14.25
CA GLU A 84 -15.34 13.35 14.09
C GLU A 84 -15.58 14.69 13.39
N LYS A 85 -14.66 15.66 13.56
CA LYS A 85 -14.73 16.96 12.89
C LYS A 85 -14.29 16.89 11.43
N LEU A 86 -13.30 16.04 11.13
CA LEU A 86 -12.69 15.94 9.79
C LEU A 86 -13.45 14.98 8.86
N LYS A 87 -14.13 13.98 9.42
CA LYS A 87 -14.84 12.94 8.68
C LYS A 87 -15.86 13.48 7.66
N PRO A 88 -16.69 14.52 7.94
CA PRO A 88 -17.64 15.03 6.95
C PRO A 88 -16.98 15.51 5.65
N ALA A 89 -15.89 16.27 5.75
CA ALA A 89 -15.16 16.78 4.59
C ALA A 89 -14.51 15.63 3.78
N PHE A 90 -14.00 14.61 4.45
CA PHE A 90 -13.48 13.42 3.77
C PHE A 90 -14.59 12.69 3.00
N LEU A 91 -15.76 12.51 3.62
CA LEU A 91 -16.91 11.83 2.99
C LEU A 91 -17.46 12.63 1.79
N GLU A 92 -17.39 13.96 1.82
CA GLU A 92 -17.76 14.81 0.68
C GLU A 92 -16.83 14.58 -0.52
N GLN A 93 -15.52 14.38 -0.29
CA GLN A 93 -14.53 14.16 -1.35
C GLN A 93 -14.49 12.70 -1.84
N LEU A 94 -14.91 11.74 -1.01
CA LEU A 94 -14.79 10.32 -1.28
C LEU A 94 -15.45 9.87 -2.61
N PRO A 95 -16.68 10.29 -2.97
CA PRO A 95 -17.30 9.92 -4.24
C PRO A 95 -16.45 10.29 -5.46
N LYS A 96 -15.79 11.46 -5.44
CA LYS A 96 -14.91 11.90 -6.54
C LYS A 96 -13.72 10.97 -6.71
N LYS A 97 -13.03 10.62 -5.62
CA LYS A 97 -11.89 9.71 -5.63
C LYS A 97 -12.28 8.30 -6.11
N LEU A 98 -13.44 7.81 -5.66
CA LEU A 98 -13.97 6.52 -6.13
C LEU A 98 -14.36 6.57 -7.61
N GLN A 99 -14.89 7.69 -8.09
CA GLN A 99 -15.21 7.88 -9.52
C GLN A 99 -13.94 7.94 -10.38
N GLU A 100 -12.84 8.50 -9.88
CA GLU A 100 -11.52 8.45 -10.55
C GLU A 100 -11.05 7.00 -10.72
N LEU A 101 -11.13 6.18 -9.66
CA LEU A 101 -10.79 4.75 -9.74
C LEU A 101 -11.74 3.97 -10.67
N SER A 102 -13.04 4.23 -10.61
CA SER A 102 -14.03 3.57 -11.49
C SER A 102 -13.77 3.91 -12.96
N ARG A 103 -13.52 5.17 -13.29
CA ARG A 103 -13.13 5.59 -14.66
C ARG A 103 -11.81 4.96 -15.07
N PHE A 104 -10.84 4.91 -14.16
CA PHE A 104 -9.54 4.32 -14.44
C PHE A 104 -9.65 2.82 -14.72
N LEU A 105 -10.51 2.06 -14.02
CA LEU A 105 -10.79 0.65 -14.31
C LEU A 105 -11.54 0.47 -15.65
N GLY A 106 -12.57 1.29 -15.89
CA GLY A 106 -13.40 1.19 -17.09
C GLY A 106 -14.09 -0.17 -17.19
N SER A 107 -14.00 -0.81 -18.36
CA SER A 107 -14.57 -2.14 -18.63
C SER A 107 -13.54 -3.28 -18.49
N ARG A 108 -12.32 -3.00 -18.02
CA ARG A 108 -11.30 -4.04 -17.85
C ARG A 108 -11.64 -4.95 -16.67
N PRO A 109 -11.33 -6.26 -16.75
CA PRO A 109 -11.53 -7.17 -15.63
C PRO A 109 -10.58 -6.87 -14.46
N TRP A 110 -9.38 -6.37 -14.75
CA TRP A 110 -8.38 -5.95 -13.76
C TRP A 110 -7.82 -4.57 -14.09
N PHE A 111 -7.21 -3.90 -13.12
CA PHE A 111 -6.73 -2.54 -13.31
C PHE A 111 -5.64 -2.40 -14.38
N ALA A 112 -4.69 -3.36 -14.44
CA ALA A 112 -3.61 -3.34 -15.42
C ALA A 112 -4.11 -3.75 -16.82
N GLY A 113 -5.04 -4.71 -16.91
CA GLY A 113 -5.61 -5.16 -18.17
C GLY A 113 -6.44 -6.43 -18.02
N GLN A 114 -6.12 -7.44 -18.83
CA GLN A 114 -6.78 -8.76 -18.78
C GLN A 114 -6.23 -9.66 -17.65
N LYS A 115 -5.11 -9.28 -17.07
CA LYS A 115 -4.43 -9.92 -15.94
C LYS A 115 -3.82 -8.86 -15.03
#